data_AF-A0AAU9XG64-F1
#
_entry.id   AF-A0AAU9XG64-F1
#
_cell.length_a   1.000
_cell.length_b   1.000
_cell.length_c   1.000
_cell.angle_alpha   90.00
_cell.angle_beta   90.00
_cell.angle_gamma   90.00
#
_symmetry.space_group_name_H-M   'P 1'
#
loop_
_entity.id
_entity.type
_entity.pdbx_description
1 polymer ?
#
loop_
_entity_poly.entity_id
_entity_poly.type
_entity_poly.pdbx_seq_one_letter_code
_entity_poly.pdbx_strand_id
1 'polypeptide(L)'
;MMLTVIALNLLFLLCYIPEPNSAYGPCDNYKKLGEANRAAGYGIDTGMSDRNNDWKKEWYRFTGDAGEKMADIKTTGKFLESPSCGASYPGFLRTSHPDGLSSGEFVKGTVCFAQNGGCYKMQTIKIMKCQGFWIYELPRPGIKRARYCGNKVLKPTEKPCDEKKLLYGLNKKNAAKSCQDLKKKQKNSESGIYWIKPDGANAFQAYCDQETDGGGWTLVYSYTFTNYRNFRAASNAVTPRPNWYAPGANVPVSTAAPVSETDYNAMEFSLWKTLGREFMIKSNINDWIVCTCTESSGSLVDMREGYLQCRNIKNVASRCEGLVPDRLIEFTAGNPNGKTVGPDLIRSSSNTNLKEYYYFDGNTGTNWPTHDPCGTNNLNQLTNVANPHGNIYIRE
;
A
#
# COMPACT_ATOMS: atom_id res chain seq x y z
N MET A 1 -74.29 18.90 32.44
CA MET A 1 -73.55 18.68 33.71
C MET A 1 -73.04 17.24 33.66
N MET A 2 -71.79 17.04 33.22
CA MET A 2 -70.54 16.99 34.02
C MET A 2 -70.22 15.56 34.52
N LEU A 3 -69.08 15.03 34.03
CA LEU A 3 -68.07 14.18 34.70
C LEU A 3 -68.46 12.71 35.00
N THR A 4 -67.65 11.64 34.89
CA THR A 4 -66.19 11.43 34.70
C THR A 4 -65.85 9.91 34.56
N VAL A 5 -64.97 9.53 33.61
CA VAL A 5 -63.71 8.71 33.71
C VAL A 5 -63.79 7.30 34.38
N ILE A 6 -63.28 6.15 33.87
CA ILE A 6 -61.90 5.71 33.55
C ILE A 6 -61.92 4.41 32.71
N ALA A 7 -60.95 4.27 31.81
CA ALA A 7 -60.71 3.12 30.93
C ALA A 7 -59.95 1.95 31.59
N LEU A 8 -60.21 0.71 31.14
CA LEU A 8 -59.21 -0.37 31.16
C LEU A 8 -59.52 -1.39 30.04
N ASN A 9 -58.74 -1.36 28.97
CA ASN A 9 -58.79 -2.33 27.87
C ASN A 9 -58.03 -3.60 28.29
N LEU A 10 -58.74 -4.70 28.57
CA LEU A 10 -58.15 -6.04 28.60
C LEU A 10 -58.06 -6.58 27.17
N LEU A 11 -56.85 -6.62 26.62
CA LEU A 11 -56.54 -7.28 25.36
C LEU A 11 -56.51 -8.80 25.58
N PHE A 12 -57.44 -9.52 24.96
CA PHE A 12 -57.46 -10.98 24.92
C PHE A 12 -56.19 -11.51 24.24
N LEU A 13 -55.32 -12.19 25.00
CA LEU A 13 -54.32 -13.09 24.44
C LEU A 13 -55.04 -14.34 23.90
N LEU A 14 -55.31 -14.35 22.60
CA LEU A 14 -55.56 -15.60 21.88
C LEU A 14 -54.22 -16.28 21.68
N CYS A 15 -53.92 -17.30 22.49
CA CYS A 15 -52.93 -18.31 22.17
C CYS A 15 -53.38 -19.03 20.90
N TYR A 16 -52.83 -18.62 19.76
CA TYR A 16 -52.96 -19.37 18.52
C TYR A 16 -52.12 -20.64 18.65
N ILE A 17 -52.79 -21.78 18.87
CA ILE A 17 -52.17 -23.10 18.80
C ILE A 17 -52.14 -23.47 17.30
N PRO A 18 -50.98 -23.56 16.63
CA PRO A 18 -50.96 -24.02 15.25
C PRO A 18 -51.23 -25.52 15.21
N GLU A 19 -52.13 -25.94 14.33
CA GLU A 19 -52.49 -27.34 14.10
C GLU A 19 -51.24 -28.17 13.71
N PRO A 20 -51.06 -29.38 14.26
CA PRO A 20 -49.91 -30.22 13.98
C PRO A 20 -50.20 -31.09 12.74
N ASN A 21 -49.92 -30.57 11.54
CA ASN A 21 -49.51 -31.31 10.31
C ASN A 21 -49.67 -30.48 9.02
N SER A 22 -49.17 -29.23 9.00
CA SER A 22 -48.80 -28.67 7.70
C SER A 22 -47.41 -29.20 7.36
N ALA A 23 -47.33 -30.14 6.42
CA ALA A 23 -46.06 -30.51 5.81
C ALA A 23 -45.38 -29.21 5.36
N TYR A 24 -44.29 -28.83 6.03
CA TYR A 24 -43.55 -27.60 5.76
C TYR A 24 -43.38 -27.43 4.25
N GLY A 25 -44.01 -26.40 3.70
CA GLY A 25 -44.06 -26.20 2.26
C GLY A 25 -42.68 -25.84 1.70
N PRO A 26 -42.52 -25.74 0.37
CA PRO A 26 -41.26 -25.27 -0.23
C PRO A 26 -40.78 -23.92 0.33
N CYS A 27 -41.70 -23.07 0.79
CA CYS A 27 -41.38 -21.79 1.43
C CYS A 27 -40.75 -21.92 2.82
N ASP A 28 -40.80 -23.09 3.44
CA ASP A 28 -40.18 -23.35 4.75
C ASP A 28 -38.97 -24.30 4.63
N ASN A 29 -38.85 -25.02 3.50
CA ASN A 29 -37.77 -25.98 3.26
C ASN A 29 -37.06 -25.72 1.93
N TYR A 30 -35.93 -25.00 1.99
CA TYR A 30 -35.09 -24.67 0.85
C TYR A 30 -33.61 -24.58 1.24
N LYS A 31 -32.72 -24.76 0.25
CA LYS A 31 -31.28 -24.55 0.39
C LYS A 31 -30.89 -23.10 0.16
N LYS A 32 -29.99 -22.56 0.97
CA LYS A 32 -29.51 -21.17 0.85
C LYS A 32 -28.31 -21.08 -0.09
N LEU A 33 -28.33 -20.08 -0.96
CA LEU A 33 -27.26 -19.68 -1.85
C LEU A 33 -26.83 -18.27 -1.44
N GLY A 34 -25.80 -18.18 -0.60
CA GLY A 34 -25.44 -16.97 0.14
C GLY A 34 -24.04 -16.42 -0.11
N GLU A 35 -23.24 -17.13 -0.90
CA GLU A 35 -21.81 -16.86 -1.07
C GLU A 35 -21.58 -15.52 -1.78
N ALA A 36 -20.64 -14.69 -1.30
CA ALA A 36 -20.33 -13.39 -1.90
C ALA A 36 -19.92 -13.48 -3.38
N ASN A 37 -19.16 -14.52 -3.73
CA ASN A 37 -18.76 -14.76 -5.10
C ASN A 37 -19.91 -15.24 -6.02
N ARG A 38 -21.14 -15.41 -5.51
CA ARG A 38 -22.34 -15.76 -6.29
C ARG A 38 -23.13 -14.53 -6.74
N ALA A 39 -22.76 -13.33 -6.28
CA ALA A 39 -23.33 -12.07 -6.75
C ALA A 39 -23.12 -11.90 -8.26
N ALA A 40 -24.14 -11.42 -8.97
CA ALA A 40 -24.04 -11.08 -10.40
C ALA A 40 -22.96 -10.04 -10.68
N GLY A 41 -22.68 -9.14 -9.73
CA GLY A 41 -21.58 -8.16 -9.84
C GLY A 41 -20.18 -8.74 -9.66
N TYR A 42 -20.03 -10.00 -9.23
CA TYR A 42 -18.72 -10.61 -9.00
C TYR A 42 -18.08 -11.07 -10.33
N GLY A 43 -17.33 -10.17 -10.97
CA GLY A 43 -16.77 -10.34 -12.32
C GLY A 43 -15.49 -11.17 -12.43
N ILE A 44 -15.17 -12.01 -11.43
CA ILE A 44 -13.98 -12.87 -11.44
C ILE A 44 -14.43 -14.34 -11.54
N ASP A 45 -13.80 -15.10 -12.44
CA ASP A 45 -13.98 -16.55 -12.50
C ASP A 45 -13.09 -17.24 -11.45
N THR A 46 -13.70 -17.86 -10.45
CA THR A 46 -13.00 -18.57 -9.37
C THR A 46 -13.07 -20.08 -9.54
N GLY A 47 -13.50 -20.57 -10.71
CA GLY A 47 -13.66 -21.99 -10.97
C GLY A 47 -14.93 -22.60 -10.36
N MET A 48 -15.84 -21.78 -9.85
CA MET A 48 -17.06 -22.25 -9.20
C MET A 48 -18.05 -22.85 -10.20
N SER A 49 -18.81 -23.85 -9.76
CA SER A 49 -19.85 -24.47 -10.57
C SER A 49 -20.93 -25.13 -9.73
N ASP A 50 -22.18 -24.96 -10.15
CA ASP A 50 -23.35 -25.69 -9.66
C ASP A 50 -23.53 -27.03 -10.40
N ARG A 51 -22.59 -27.43 -11.27
CA ARG A 51 -22.55 -28.77 -11.88
C ARG A 51 -21.82 -29.80 -10.99
N ASN A 52 -21.57 -29.53 -9.71
CA ASN A 52 -20.97 -30.53 -8.83
C ASN A 52 -21.92 -31.76 -8.62
N ASN A 53 -21.38 -32.89 -8.14
CA ASN A 53 -22.17 -34.12 -7.96
C ASN A 53 -23.21 -34.02 -6.84
N ASP A 54 -23.03 -33.09 -5.91
CA ASP A 54 -23.90 -32.89 -4.76
C ASP A 54 -25.12 -32.00 -5.09
N TRP A 55 -25.13 -31.36 -6.27
CA TRP A 55 -26.23 -30.52 -6.70
C TRP A 55 -27.46 -31.35 -7.06
N LYS A 56 -28.51 -31.23 -6.24
CA LYS A 56 -29.80 -31.87 -6.43
C LYS A 56 -30.82 -30.87 -6.97
N LYS A 57 -31.76 -31.36 -7.78
CA LYS A 57 -32.90 -30.57 -8.23
C LYS A 57 -33.90 -30.40 -7.08
N GLU A 58 -33.76 -29.30 -6.35
CA GLU A 58 -34.51 -28.97 -5.14
C GLU A 58 -34.82 -27.46 -5.12
N TRP A 59 -35.48 -26.99 -4.07
CA TRP A 59 -35.76 -25.56 -3.87
C TRP A 59 -34.56 -24.83 -3.26
N TYR A 60 -34.16 -23.74 -3.90
CA TYR A 60 -33.05 -22.89 -3.48
C TYR A 60 -33.52 -21.44 -3.29
N ARG A 61 -32.88 -20.72 -2.36
CA ARG A 61 -33.10 -19.31 -2.08
C ARG A 61 -31.79 -18.55 -2.14
N PHE A 62 -31.75 -17.44 -2.87
CA PHE A 62 -30.64 -16.50 -2.79
C PHE A 62 -30.76 -15.68 -1.50
N THR A 63 -29.65 -15.58 -0.77
CA THR A 63 -29.57 -14.86 0.52
C THR A 63 -28.24 -14.12 0.64
N GLY A 64 -28.07 -13.33 1.70
CA GLY A 64 -26.77 -12.77 2.09
C GLY A 64 -26.10 -11.96 0.97
N ASP A 65 -24.82 -12.25 0.75
CA ASP A 65 -23.99 -11.49 -0.18
C ASP A 65 -24.24 -11.85 -1.65
N ALA A 66 -24.89 -12.99 -1.92
CA ALA A 66 -25.35 -13.33 -3.27
C ALA A 66 -26.55 -12.46 -3.71
N GLY A 67 -27.29 -11.90 -2.76
CA GLY A 67 -28.49 -11.09 -3.00
C GLY A 67 -29.75 -11.77 -2.48
N GLU A 68 -30.91 -11.28 -2.90
CA GLU A 68 -32.21 -11.69 -2.35
C GLU A 68 -33.01 -12.56 -3.33
N LYS A 69 -32.63 -12.56 -4.61
CA LYS A 69 -33.27 -13.28 -5.70
C LYS A 69 -32.26 -13.63 -6.79
N MET A 70 -32.61 -14.52 -7.70
CA MET A 70 -31.80 -14.79 -8.90
C MET A 70 -31.69 -13.51 -9.73
N ALA A 71 -30.52 -13.21 -10.30
CA ALA A 71 -30.34 -12.08 -11.19
C ALA A 71 -31.11 -12.29 -12.51
N ASP A 72 -31.75 -11.24 -13.03
CA ASP A 72 -32.38 -11.25 -14.36
C ASP A 72 -31.68 -10.29 -15.32
N ILE A 73 -31.70 -10.63 -16.61
CA ILE A 73 -30.95 -9.90 -17.66
C ILE A 73 -31.42 -8.45 -17.82
N LYS A 74 -32.67 -8.13 -17.46
CA LYS A 74 -33.22 -6.77 -17.60
C LYS A 74 -32.71 -5.85 -16.51
N THR A 75 -32.62 -6.33 -15.27
CA THR A 75 -32.26 -5.51 -14.11
C THR A 75 -30.75 -5.36 -13.92
N THR A 76 -29.93 -6.27 -14.42
CA THR A 76 -28.46 -6.17 -14.28
C THR A 76 -27.83 -5.12 -15.19
N GLY A 77 -28.51 -4.63 -16.24
CA GLY A 77 -28.02 -3.59 -17.17
C GLY A 77 -26.77 -3.98 -18.00
N LYS A 78 -26.11 -5.09 -17.65
CA LYS A 78 -24.98 -5.71 -18.31
C LYS A 78 -25.47 -6.88 -19.14
N PHE A 79 -25.36 -6.79 -20.45
CA PHE A 79 -25.54 -7.92 -21.35
C PHE A 79 -24.56 -9.03 -20.96
N LEU A 80 -25.06 -10.15 -20.40
CA LEU A 80 -24.45 -11.50 -20.44
C LEU A 80 -22.89 -11.52 -20.42
N GLU A 81 -22.26 -10.72 -19.56
CA GLU A 81 -20.80 -10.63 -19.51
C GLU A 81 -20.26 -11.84 -18.75
N SER A 82 -19.52 -12.67 -19.48
CA SER A 82 -18.71 -13.74 -18.91
C SER A 82 -17.30 -13.20 -18.66
N PRO A 83 -16.67 -13.46 -17.49
CA PRO A 83 -17.20 -14.25 -16.37
C PRO A 83 -18.07 -13.43 -15.39
N SER A 84 -18.95 -14.11 -14.65
CA SER A 84 -19.71 -13.52 -13.53
C SER A 84 -20.04 -14.58 -12.48
N CYS A 85 -20.38 -14.14 -11.27
CA CYS A 85 -20.75 -14.97 -10.13
C CYS A 85 -19.80 -16.15 -9.87
N GLY A 86 -18.50 -15.94 -10.10
CA GLY A 86 -17.46 -16.92 -9.80
C GLY A 86 -17.27 -18.00 -10.88
N ALA A 87 -17.97 -17.89 -12.02
CA ALA A 87 -18.10 -18.96 -13.00
C ALA A 87 -17.89 -18.48 -14.44
N SER A 88 -17.41 -19.36 -15.33
CA SER A 88 -17.23 -19.07 -16.75
C SER A 88 -18.55 -19.01 -17.51
N TYR A 89 -19.59 -19.68 -17.00
CA TYR A 89 -20.92 -19.69 -17.59
C TYR A 89 -21.96 -19.20 -16.57
N PRO A 90 -22.05 -17.88 -16.34
CA PRO A 90 -22.99 -17.33 -15.38
C PRO A 90 -24.44 -17.45 -15.85
N GLY A 91 -25.33 -17.90 -14.96
CA GLY A 91 -26.74 -18.15 -15.24
C GLY A 91 -27.65 -17.04 -14.74
N PHE A 92 -28.35 -16.39 -15.67
CA PHE A 92 -29.30 -15.29 -15.41
C PHE A 92 -30.71 -15.63 -15.87
N LEU A 93 -31.73 -15.14 -15.17
CA LEU A 93 -33.10 -15.20 -15.65
C LEU A 93 -33.29 -14.35 -16.90
N ARG A 94 -33.90 -14.92 -17.94
CA ARG A 94 -34.12 -14.20 -19.20
C ARG A 94 -35.20 -13.12 -19.11
N THR A 95 -36.11 -13.27 -18.15
CA THR A 95 -37.19 -12.34 -17.86
C THR A 95 -37.11 -11.94 -16.41
N SER A 96 -37.61 -10.75 -16.08
CA SER A 96 -37.80 -10.35 -14.69
C SER A 96 -38.77 -11.31 -13.98
N HIS A 97 -38.67 -11.38 -12.66
CA HIS A 97 -39.63 -12.13 -11.85
C HIS A 97 -41.05 -11.62 -12.14
N PRO A 98 -42.03 -12.52 -12.24
CA PRO A 98 -43.41 -12.14 -12.56
C PRO A 98 -44.01 -11.26 -11.45
N ASP A 99 -44.72 -10.21 -11.85
CA ASP A 99 -45.55 -9.43 -10.94
C ASP A 99 -46.85 -10.18 -10.63
N GLY A 100 -47.37 -10.04 -9.41
CA GLY A 100 -48.72 -10.54 -9.06
C GLY A 100 -48.87 -12.03 -8.72
N LEU A 101 -47.79 -12.78 -8.48
CA LEU A 101 -47.91 -14.15 -7.92
C LEU A 101 -48.33 -14.11 -6.44
N SER A 102 -49.30 -14.95 -6.08
CA SER A 102 -49.65 -15.21 -4.68
C SER A 102 -48.60 -16.08 -3.99
N SER A 103 -48.53 -16.03 -2.66
CA SER A 103 -47.58 -16.86 -1.90
C SER A 103 -47.87 -18.35 -2.13
N GLY A 104 -46.85 -19.12 -2.49
CA GLY A 104 -46.95 -20.55 -2.81
C GLY A 104 -47.26 -20.86 -4.29
N GLU A 105 -47.65 -19.87 -5.09
CA GLU A 105 -47.79 -20.04 -6.54
C GLU A 105 -46.42 -20.09 -7.22
N PHE A 106 -46.30 -20.86 -8.30
CA PHE A 106 -45.09 -20.94 -9.09
C PHE A 106 -45.36 -20.81 -10.58
N VAL A 107 -44.36 -20.29 -11.30
CA VAL A 107 -44.33 -20.25 -12.76
C VAL A 107 -43.06 -20.92 -13.29
N LYS A 108 -43.06 -21.27 -14.58
CA LYS A 108 -41.82 -21.69 -15.27
C LYS A 108 -41.01 -20.46 -15.65
N GLY A 109 -39.72 -20.51 -15.36
CA GLY A 109 -38.72 -19.52 -15.76
C GLY A 109 -37.68 -20.13 -16.69
N THR A 110 -36.98 -19.27 -17.46
CA THR A 110 -35.83 -19.69 -18.27
C THR A 110 -34.58 -18.97 -17.80
N VAL A 111 -33.59 -19.76 -17.39
CA VAL A 111 -32.22 -19.29 -17.12
C VAL A 111 -31.39 -19.42 -18.40
N CYS A 112 -30.63 -18.37 -18.67
CA CYS A 112 -29.63 -18.32 -19.72
C CYS A 112 -28.25 -18.37 -19.10
N PHE A 113 -27.49 -19.43 -19.39
CA PHE A 113 -26.06 -19.47 -19.09
C PHE A 113 -25.30 -18.74 -20.21
N ALA A 114 -24.68 -17.62 -19.83
CA ALA A 114 -24.03 -16.69 -20.74
C ALA A 114 -22.66 -17.20 -21.22
N GLN A 115 -22.28 -16.85 -22.45
CA GLN A 115 -20.89 -16.85 -22.93
C GLN A 115 -20.77 -15.87 -24.10
N ASN A 116 -19.65 -15.14 -24.21
CA ASN A 116 -19.36 -14.25 -25.33
C ASN A 116 -20.50 -13.27 -25.67
N GLY A 117 -21.15 -12.69 -24.65
CA GLY A 117 -22.26 -11.75 -24.82
C GLY A 117 -23.58 -12.39 -25.29
N GLY A 118 -23.64 -13.72 -25.41
CA GLY A 118 -24.79 -14.46 -25.89
C GLY A 118 -25.27 -15.53 -24.91
N CYS A 119 -26.41 -16.14 -25.24
CA CYS A 119 -26.97 -17.24 -24.47
C CYS A 119 -26.41 -18.58 -24.95
N TYR A 120 -25.42 -19.11 -24.23
CA TYR A 120 -24.79 -20.37 -24.60
C TYR A 120 -25.69 -21.57 -24.35
N LYS A 121 -26.37 -21.61 -23.20
CA LYS A 121 -27.29 -22.71 -22.85
C LYS A 121 -28.50 -22.20 -22.09
N MET A 122 -29.69 -22.65 -22.49
CA MET A 122 -30.92 -22.41 -21.75
C MET A 122 -31.21 -23.53 -20.76
N GLN A 123 -31.80 -23.17 -19.62
CA GLN A 123 -32.22 -24.08 -18.57
C GLN A 123 -33.58 -23.65 -18.02
N THR A 124 -34.58 -24.52 -18.13
CA THR A 124 -35.90 -24.28 -17.53
C THR A 124 -35.84 -24.54 -16.01
N ILE A 125 -36.48 -23.66 -15.24
CA ILE A 125 -36.60 -23.74 -13.78
C ILE A 125 -38.04 -23.45 -13.35
N LYS A 126 -38.38 -23.68 -12.07
CA LYS A 126 -39.60 -23.12 -11.45
C LYS A 126 -39.23 -21.95 -10.55
N ILE A 127 -40.06 -20.92 -10.55
CA ILE A 127 -39.92 -19.72 -9.71
C ILE A 127 -41.17 -19.65 -8.84
N MET A 128 -41.01 -19.63 -7.52
CA MET A 128 -42.13 -19.52 -6.57
C MET A 128 -41.96 -18.25 -5.72
N LYS A 129 -43.07 -17.55 -5.50
CA LYS A 129 -43.13 -16.42 -4.56
C LYS A 129 -43.49 -16.95 -3.18
N CYS A 130 -42.70 -16.59 -2.17
CA CYS A 130 -43.04 -16.79 -0.77
C CYS A 130 -43.26 -15.42 -0.11
N GLN A 131 -43.78 -15.41 1.13
CA GLN A 131 -43.96 -14.18 1.90
C GLN A 131 -42.62 -13.44 2.05
N GLY A 132 -42.43 -12.37 1.29
CA GLY A 132 -41.24 -11.51 1.32
C GLY A 132 -40.03 -11.97 0.48
N PHE A 133 -39.98 -13.18 -0.08
CA PHE A 133 -38.81 -13.68 -0.82
C PHE A 133 -39.16 -14.60 -1.99
N TRP A 134 -38.15 -15.04 -2.74
CA TRP A 134 -38.30 -15.93 -3.90
C TRP A 134 -37.49 -17.20 -3.71
N ILE A 135 -38.04 -18.33 -4.16
CA ILE A 135 -37.33 -19.60 -4.22
C ILE A 135 -37.40 -20.20 -5.63
N TYR A 136 -36.44 -21.06 -5.94
CA TYR A 136 -36.21 -21.58 -7.27
C TYR A 136 -35.99 -23.09 -7.24
N GLU A 137 -36.75 -23.85 -8.03
CA GLU A 137 -36.44 -25.27 -8.26
C GLU A 137 -35.35 -25.33 -9.34
N LEU A 138 -34.09 -25.56 -8.93
CA LEU A 138 -32.92 -25.43 -9.81
C LEU A 138 -32.34 -26.80 -10.21
N PRO A 139 -32.47 -27.22 -11.48
CA PRO A 139 -31.80 -28.41 -11.98
C PRO A 139 -30.28 -28.29 -11.95
N ARG A 140 -29.58 -29.42 -12.03
CA ARG A 140 -28.14 -29.42 -12.23
C ARG A 140 -27.80 -28.89 -13.64
N PRO A 141 -26.93 -27.88 -13.80
CA PRO A 141 -26.56 -27.36 -15.11
C PRO A 141 -25.85 -28.40 -15.99
N GLY A 142 -26.14 -28.39 -17.30
CA GLY A 142 -25.54 -29.32 -18.27
C GLY A 142 -24.11 -28.99 -18.70
N ILE A 143 -23.54 -27.85 -18.29
CA ILE A 143 -22.24 -27.35 -18.73
C ILE A 143 -21.28 -27.20 -17.54
N LYS A 144 -19.99 -27.48 -17.74
CA LYS A 144 -18.97 -27.33 -16.68
C LYS A 144 -18.79 -25.83 -16.40
N ARG A 145 -18.50 -25.46 -15.15
CA ARG A 145 -18.33 -24.06 -14.74
C ARG A 145 -19.58 -23.20 -15.01
N ALA A 146 -20.77 -23.81 -15.02
CA ALA A 146 -22.03 -23.07 -14.92
C ALA A 146 -22.43 -22.86 -13.47
N ARG A 147 -22.96 -21.67 -13.17
CA ARG A 147 -23.44 -21.31 -11.84
C ARG A 147 -24.61 -20.33 -11.93
N TYR A 148 -25.63 -20.51 -11.12
CA TYR A 148 -26.77 -19.61 -11.00
C TYR A 148 -26.39 -18.37 -10.19
N CYS A 149 -26.60 -17.17 -10.76
CA CYS A 149 -26.17 -15.92 -10.15
C CYS A 149 -27.28 -15.25 -9.34
N GLY A 150 -26.92 -14.66 -8.19
CA GLY A 150 -27.82 -13.86 -7.37
C GLY A 150 -27.79 -12.38 -7.75
N ASN A 151 -28.87 -11.65 -7.46
CA ASN A 151 -29.11 -10.29 -7.94
C ASN A 151 -28.38 -9.20 -7.13
N LYS A 152 -27.46 -9.54 -6.22
CA LYS A 152 -26.68 -8.51 -5.54
C LYS A 152 -25.88 -7.74 -6.59
N VAL A 153 -26.34 -6.54 -6.86
CA VAL A 153 -25.52 -5.50 -7.47
C VAL A 153 -24.56 -5.09 -6.36
N LEU A 154 -23.29 -5.39 -6.53
CA LEU A 154 -22.27 -4.79 -5.69
C LEU A 154 -22.45 -3.28 -5.86
N LYS A 155 -22.89 -2.58 -4.80
CA LYS A 155 -22.90 -1.11 -4.80
C LYS A 155 -21.52 -0.68 -5.26
N PRO A 156 -21.37 0.39 -6.05
CA PRO A 156 -20.06 0.98 -6.31
C PRO A 156 -19.54 1.67 -5.04
N THR A 157 -19.44 0.93 -3.93
CA THR A 157 -18.36 1.11 -2.98
C THR A 157 -17.20 0.35 -3.61
N GLU A 158 -16.32 1.14 -4.24
CA GLU A 158 -15.15 0.73 -5.03
C GLU A 158 -15.47 0.50 -6.53
N LYS A 159 -15.41 1.61 -7.29
CA LYS A 159 -14.72 1.63 -8.59
C LYS A 159 -13.58 0.59 -8.58
N PRO A 160 -13.28 -0.14 -9.67
CA PRO A 160 -11.97 -0.79 -9.77
C PRO A 160 -10.97 0.28 -9.36
N CYS A 161 -10.15 0.00 -8.34
CA CYS A 161 -9.16 0.96 -7.82
C CYS A 161 -8.68 1.73 -9.02
N ASP A 162 -8.90 3.07 -9.07
CA ASP A 162 -8.45 3.88 -10.22
C ASP A 162 -7.10 3.31 -10.61
N GLU A 163 -7.02 2.61 -11.76
CA GLU A 163 -5.91 1.67 -11.98
C GLU A 163 -4.59 2.43 -11.90
N LYS A 164 -4.65 3.70 -12.30
CA LYS A 164 -3.61 4.70 -12.14
C LYS A 164 -3.26 5.00 -10.67
N LYS A 165 -4.26 5.06 -9.79
CA LYS A 165 -4.07 5.13 -8.34
C LYS A 165 -3.44 3.83 -7.82
N LEU A 166 -3.99 2.65 -8.10
CA LEU A 166 -3.44 1.38 -7.59
C LEU A 166 -2.00 1.13 -8.06
N LEU A 167 -1.71 1.46 -9.32
CA LEU A 167 -0.38 1.33 -9.92
C LEU A 167 0.53 2.53 -9.62
N TYR A 168 0.09 3.49 -8.81
CA TYR A 168 0.88 4.69 -8.52
C TYR A 168 2.17 4.32 -7.80
N GLY A 169 3.31 4.69 -8.40
CA GLY A 169 4.64 4.28 -7.95
C GLY A 169 5.04 2.84 -8.32
N LEU A 170 4.14 2.00 -8.85
CA LEU A 170 4.44 0.59 -9.13
C LEU A 170 5.03 0.34 -10.53
N ASN A 171 4.89 1.29 -11.45
CA ASN A 171 5.49 1.20 -12.78
C ASN A 171 5.92 2.56 -13.33
N LYS A 172 6.77 2.55 -14.36
CA LYS A 172 7.34 3.75 -14.98
C LYS A 172 6.29 4.75 -15.47
N LYS A 173 5.15 4.29 -15.98
CA LYS A 173 4.07 5.13 -16.52
C LYS A 173 3.32 5.88 -15.42
N ASN A 174 3.21 5.26 -14.24
CA ASN A 174 2.49 5.79 -13.08
C ASN A 174 3.45 6.19 -11.95
N ALA A 175 4.67 6.60 -12.27
CA ALA A 175 5.68 6.98 -11.28
C ALA A 175 5.17 8.06 -10.31
N ALA A 176 5.50 7.91 -9.04
CA ALA A 176 5.21 8.89 -8.00
C ALA A 176 6.14 10.10 -8.10
N LYS A 177 5.78 11.28 -7.60
CA LYS A 177 6.72 12.41 -7.62
C LYS A 177 7.92 12.19 -6.69
N SER A 178 7.63 11.66 -5.51
CA SER A 178 8.56 11.37 -4.41
C SER A 178 7.98 10.21 -3.60
N CYS A 179 8.77 9.63 -2.69
CA CYS A 179 8.25 8.62 -1.76
C CYS A 179 7.20 9.21 -0.79
N GLN A 180 7.28 10.51 -0.50
CA GLN A 180 6.30 11.24 0.32
C GLN A 180 4.97 11.41 -0.41
N ASP A 181 5.02 11.79 -1.69
CA ASP A 181 3.83 11.86 -2.55
C ASP A 181 3.19 10.47 -2.74
N LEU A 182 4.00 9.42 -2.86
CA LEU A 182 3.54 8.04 -2.84
C LEU A 182 2.81 7.71 -1.54
N LYS A 183 3.40 7.98 -0.36
CA LYS A 183 2.80 7.67 0.94
C LYS A 183 1.46 8.37 1.15
N LYS A 184 1.35 9.64 0.74
CA LYS A 184 0.12 10.44 0.81
C LYS A 184 -1.02 9.80 -0.02
N LYS A 185 -0.71 9.28 -1.21
CA LYS A 185 -1.70 8.70 -2.15
C LYS A 185 -1.95 7.21 -1.93
N GLN A 186 -0.96 6.49 -1.43
CA GLN A 186 -0.95 5.07 -1.09
C GLN A 186 -0.62 4.92 0.39
N LYS A 187 -1.62 5.14 1.25
CA LYS A 187 -1.46 5.13 2.73
C LYS A 187 -0.83 3.85 3.27
N ASN A 188 -1.12 2.71 2.63
CA ASN A 188 -0.63 1.39 3.03
C ASN A 188 0.61 0.95 2.23
N SER A 189 1.29 1.87 1.53
CA SER A 189 2.58 1.55 0.91
C SER A 189 3.60 1.15 1.99
N GLU A 190 4.21 0.00 1.78
CA GLU A 190 5.30 -0.56 2.58
C GLU A 190 6.64 0.01 2.08
N SER A 191 7.70 -0.19 2.86
CA SER A 191 9.04 0.15 2.39
C SER A 191 9.44 -0.76 1.23
N GLY A 192 10.09 -0.21 0.20
CA GLY A 192 10.44 -0.99 -0.98
C GLY A 192 10.84 -0.16 -2.18
N ILE A 193 11.02 -0.82 -3.31
CA ILE A 193 11.45 -0.18 -4.57
C ILE A 193 10.22 0.32 -5.32
N TYR A 194 10.22 1.62 -5.64
CA TYR A 194 9.14 2.26 -6.39
C TYR A 194 9.69 3.07 -7.56
N TRP A 195 8.84 3.28 -8.56
CA TRP A 195 9.09 4.23 -9.64
C TRP A 195 8.79 5.65 -9.17
N ILE A 196 9.80 6.51 -9.20
CA ILE A 196 9.69 7.92 -8.90
C ILE A 196 10.05 8.78 -10.12
N LYS A 197 9.46 9.97 -10.20
CA LYS A 197 9.69 10.98 -11.22
C LYS A 197 9.65 12.36 -10.57
N PRO A 198 10.78 12.79 -9.97
CA PRO A 198 10.93 14.16 -9.48
C PRO A 198 10.85 15.17 -10.62
N ASP A 199 10.56 16.43 -10.28
CA ASP A 199 10.50 17.49 -11.28
C ASP A 199 11.87 17.66 -11.97
N GLY A 200 11.87 17.78 -13.30
CA GLY A 200 13.09 17.89 -14.10
C GLY A 200 13.79 16.56 -14.43
N ALA A 201 13.24 15.41 -14.02
CA ALA A 201 13.82 14.09 -14.29
C ALA A 201 12.91 13.16 -15.11
N ASN A 202 13.53 12.17 -15.75
CA ASN A 202 12.83 10.99 -16.26
C ASN A 202 12.45 10.08 -15.09
N ALA A 203 11.46 9.20 -15.29
CA ALA A 203 11.09 8.23 -14.26
C ALA A 203 12.18 7.16 -14.08
N PHE A 204 12.53 6.86 -12.84
CA PHE A 204 13.52 5.84 -12.44
C PHE A 204 13.07 5.12 -11.16
N GLN A 205 13.76 4.04 -10.78
CA GLN A 205 13.47 3.32 -9.53
C GLN A 205 14.32 3.85 -8.38
N ALA A 206 13.73 3.99 -7.20
CA ALA A 206 14.43 4.32 -5.96
C ALA A 206 13.78 3.55 -4.80
N TYR A 207 14.54 3.38 -3.72
CA TYR A 207 14.00 2.82 -2.48
C TYR A 207 13.22 3.89 -1.70
N CYS A 208 12.02 3.54 -1.26
CA CYS A 208 11.22 4.32 -0.34
C CYS A 208 11.22 3.67 1.05
N ASP A 209 11.63 4.41 2.08
CA ASP A 209 11.38 4.04 3.47
C ASP A 209 10.03 4.66 3.89
N GLN A 210 9.03 3.79 4.07
CA GLN A 210 7.65 4.16 4.36
C GLN A 210 7.27 3.95 5.83
N GLU A 211 8.24 3.69 6.70
CA GLU A 211 8.01 3.33 8.10
C GLU A 211 8.77 4.24 9.06
N THR A 212 10.07 4.45 8.81
CA THR A 212 10.93 5.22 9.71
C THR A 212 10.44 6.66 9.81
N ASP A 213 10.26 7.15 11.04
CA ASP A 213 9.86 8.53 11.30
C ASP A 213 8.60 8.97 10.53
N GLY A 214 7.60 8.08 10.42
CA GLY A 214 6.35 8.34 9.70
C GLY A 214 6.40 8.07 8.20
N GLY A 215 7.57 7.68 7.66
CA GLY A 215 7.74 7.28 6.27
C GLY A 215 7.80 8.44 5.28
N GLY A 216 7.71 8.10 4.00
CA GLY A 216 7.79 9.05 2.88
C GLY A 216 9.21 9.43 2.46
N TRP A 217 10.21 8.69 2.93
CA TRP A 217 11.62 8.98 2.71
C TRP A 217 12.10 8.37 1.40
N THR A 218 12.67 9.20 0.53
CA THR A 218 13.31 8.74 -0.72
C THR A 218 14.79 8.52 -0.47
N LEU A 219 15.30 7.31 -0.69
CA LEU A 219 16.74 7.03 -0.58
C LEU A 219 17.49 7.72 -1.72
N VAL A 220 18.40 8.62 -1.37
CA VAL A 220 19.17 9.41 -2.35
C VAL A 220 20.66 9.07 -2.34
N TYR A 221 21.17 8.48 -1.26
CA TYR A 221 22.57 8.10 -1.16
C TYR A 221 22.75 6.88 -0.28
N SER A 222 23.50 5.91 -0.75
CA SER A 222 24.01 4.78 0.04
C SER A 222 25.51 4.66 -0.20
N TYR A 223 26.29 4.56 0.87
CA TYR A 223 27.75 4.49 0.81
C TYR A 223 28.31 3.47 1.77
N THR A 224 29.49 2.96 1.43
CA THR A 224 30.35 2.18 2.31
C THR A 224 31.70 2.87 2.48
N PHE A 225 32.68 2.17 3.04
CA PHE A 225 33.99 2.69 3.39
C PHE A 225 35.09 1.94 2.66
N THR A 226 36.10 2.64 2.14
CA THR A 226 37.26 2.01 1.48
C THR A 226 38.18 1.27 2.47
N ASN A 227 38.25 1.71 3.74
CA ASN A 227 39.06 1.05 4.77
C ASN A 227 38.45 1.16 6.17
N TYR A 228 37.26 0.57 6.37
CA TYR A 228 36.57 0.58 7.66
C TYR A 228 37.40 -0.04 8.81
N ARG A 229 38.19 -1.09 8.52
CA ARG A 229 39.01 -1.79 9.54
C ARG A 229 40.01 -0.84 10.20
N ASN A 230 40.58 0.08 9.43
CA ASN A 230 41.49 1.11 9.90
C ASN A 230 40.84 2.48 9.69
N PHE A 231 39.80 2.77 10.47
CA PHE A 231 38.89 3.88 10.20
C PHE A 231 39.55 5.27 10.08
N ARG A 232 40.65 5.52 10.82
CA ARG A 232 41.44 6.77 10.75
C ARG A 232 42.61 6.73 9.76
N ALA A 233 42.72 5.71 8.92
CA ALA A 233 43.77 5.67 7.91
C ALA A 233 43.44 6.62 6.76
N ALA A 234 44.45 7.29 6.20
CA ALA A 234 44.33 8.12 5.00
C ALA A 234 43.67 7.40 3.81
N SER A 235 43.82 6.08 3.74
CA SER A 235 43.18 5.23 2.74
C SER A 235 41.65 5.05 2.92
N ASN A 236 41.07 5.52 4.03
CA ASN A 236 39.65 5.39 4.32
C ASN A 236 38.87 6.61 3.81
N ALA A 237 37.78 6.36 3.10
CA ALA A 237 36.88 7.34 2.52
C ALA A 237 35.46 6.75 2.42
N VAL A 238 34.43 7.59 2.39
CA VAL A 238 33.09 7.16 1.96
C VAL A 238 33.11 6.90 0.45
N THR A 239 32.45 5.83 -0.01
CA THR A 239 32.44 5.47 -1.42
C THR A 239 31.18 4.69 -1.84
N PRO A 240 30.63 4.92 -3.06
CA PRO A 240 30.96 6.03 -3.95
C PRO A 240 30.52 7.38 -3.35
N ARG A 241 30.88 8.51 -3.95
CA ARG A 241 30.36 9.83 -3.56
C ARG A 241 29.28 10.34 -4.51
N PRO A 242 28.37 11.22 -4.06
CA PRO A 242 27.49 11.96 -4.96
C PRO A 242 28.30 12.94 -5.83
N ASN A 243 27.68 13.39 -6.93
CA ASN A 243 28.27 14.38 -7.83
C ASN A 243 28.18 15.83 -7.31
N TRP A 244 28.06 16.03 -6.01
CA TRP A 244 28.21 17.35 -5.39
C TRP A 244 29.63 17.90 -5.59
N TYR A 245 29.79 19.20 -5.36
CA TYR A 245 31.08 19.87 -5.49
C TYR A 245 32.06 19.39 -4.41
N ALA A 246 33.03 18.57 -4.81
CA ALA A 246 34.11 18.08 -3.94
C ALA A 246 35.39 17.89 -4.78
N PRO A 247 36.05 18.98 -5.19
CA PRO A 247 37.18 18.93 -6.13
C PRO A 247 38.44 18.28 -5.56
N GLY A 248 38.52 18.10 -4.23
CA GLY A 248 39.59 17.34 -3.60
C GLY A 248 39.31 15.83 -3.50
N ALA A 249 38.07 15.39 -3.71
CA ALA A 249 37.70 13.98 -3.55
C ALA A 249 38.17 13.13 -4.75
N ASN A 250 38.67 11.92 -4.48
CA ASN A 250 39.25 11.01 -5.48
C ASN A 250 38.53 9.65 -5.58
N VAL A 251 37.50 9.41 -4.77
CA VAL A 251 36.64 8.22 -4.91
C VAL A 251 35.68 8.32 -6.11
N PRO A 252 35.18 7.19 -6.64
CA PRO A 252 34.20 7.18 -7.73
C PRO A 252 32.94 7.99 -7.42
N VAL A 253 32.42 8.66 -8.46
CA VAL A 253 31.16 9.40 -8.41
C VAL A 253 30.02 8.51 -8.89
N SER A 254 28.88 8.54 -8.20
CA SER A 254 27.64 7.91 -8.66
C SER A 254 26.56 8.97 -8.91
N THR A 255 25.73 8.72 -9.93
CA THR A 255 24.51 9.48 -10.27
C THR A 255 23.29 8.57 -10.40
N ALA A 256 23.44 7.29 -10.04
CA ALA A 256 22.36 6.30 -10.04
C ALA A 256 21.62 6.31 -8.69
N ALA A 257 20.29 6.35 -8.72
CA ALA A 257 19.49 6.26 -7.50
C ALA A 257 19.62 4.86 -6.86
N PRO A 258 19.90 4.77 -5.54
CA PRO A 258 19.94 3.48 -4.85
C PRO A 258 18.57 2.81 -4.75
N VAL A 259 18.52 1.50 -4.98
CA VAL A 259 17.32 0.67 -4.80
C VAL A 259 17.33 -0.17 -3.52
N SER A 260 18.38 -0.07 -2.70
CA SER A 260 18.42 -0.64 -1.34
C SER A 260 19.46 0.07 -0.48
N GLU A 261 19.42 -0.11 0.83
CA GLU A 261 20.41 0.48 1.75
C GLU A 261 21.84 -0.01 1.52
N THR A 262 22.03 -1.15 0.86
CA THR A 262 23.34 -1.71 0.49
C THR A 262 23.66 -1.62 -1.00
N ASP A 263 22.82 -0.94 -1.77
CA ASP A 263 23.10 -0.58 -3.16
C ASP A 263 23.90 0.72 -3.18
N TYR A 264 25.22 0.60 -2.98
CA TYR A 264 26.13 1.74 -2.78
C TYR A 264 26.21 2.62 -4.03
N ASN A 265 25.31 3.58 -4.11
CA ASN A 265 25.07 4.48 -5.23
C ASN A 265 24.58 5.83 -4.71
N ALA A 266 24.59 6.85 -5.56
CA ALA A 266 24.11 8.17 -5.22
C ALA A 266 23.24 8.71 -6.35
N MET A 267 22.02 9.11 -6.02
CA MET A 267 21.15 9.83 -6.96
C MET A 267 21.82 11.13 -7.37
N GLU A 268 21.71 11.46 -8.65
CA GLU A 268 22.05 12.77 -9.21
C GLU A 268 21.71 13.92 -8.25
N PHE A 269 22.74 14.62 -7.75
CA PHE A 269 22.64 15.54 -6.62
C PHE A 269 21.68 16.71 -6.91
N SER A 270 21.62 17.16 -8.16
CA SER A 270 20.71 18.23 -8.57
C SER A 270 19.22 17.90 -8.39
N LEU A 271 18.85 16.62 -8.26
CA LEU A 271 17.48 16.16 -8.00
C LEU A 271 17.11 16.19 -6.52
N TRP A 272 18.07 16.26 -5.60
CA TRP A 272 17.81 16.14 -4.16
C TRP A 272 16.84 17.23 -3.68
N LYS A 273 17.05 18.48 -4.10
CA LYS A 273 16.19 19.63 -3.77
C LYS A 273 14.78 19.56 -4.36
N THR A 274 14.55 18.73 -5.38
CA THR A 274 13.21 18.55 -5.97
C THR A 274 12.39 17.51 -5.21
N LEU A 275 13.03 16.71 -4.35
CA LEU A 275 12.40 15.74 -3.46
C LEU A 275 12.01 16.33 -2.09
N GLY A 276 12.63 17.44 -1.68
CA GLY A 276 12.37 18.06 -0.39
C GLY A 276 13.59 18.75 0.22
N ARG A 277 13.49 19.16 1.48
CA ARG A 277 14.59 19.80 2.24
C ARG A 277 14.83 19.15 3.61
N GLU A 278 13.92 18.30 4.06
CA GLU A 278 14.16 17.46 5.22
C GLU A 278 15.03 16.27 4.80
N PHE A 279 16.08 15.98 5.57
CA PHE A 279 16.92 14.83 5.32
C PHE A 279 17.07 13.95 6.55
N MET A 280 17.17 12.65 6.32
CA MET A 280 17.43 11.65 7.35
C MET A 280 18.73 10.93 7.02
N ILE A 281 19.58 10.75 8.02
CA ILE A 281 20.79 9.92 7.90
C ILE A 281 20.57 8.67 8.75
N LYS A 282 20.67 7.51 8.11
CA LYS A 282 20.74 6.20 8.77
C LYS A 282 22.16 5.68 8.62
N SER A 283 22.71 5.10 9.67
CA SER A 283 23.98 4.38 9.59
C SER A 283 23.91 3.15 10.47
N ASN A 284 24.57 2.07 10.08
CA ASN A 284 24.70 0.91 10.95
C ASN A 284 25.93 1.02 11.88
N ILE A 285 26.67 2.13 11.83
CA ILE A 285 27.80 2.41 12.72
C ILE A 285 27.62 3.68 13.57
N ASN A 286 26.63 4.52 13.25
CA ASN A 286 26.37 5.77 13.98
C ASN A 286 24.86 6.04 14.06
N ASP A 287 24.48 6.94 14.95
CA ASP A 287 23.11 7.24 15.30
C ASP A 287 22.31 7.82 14.14
N TRP A 288 21.02 7.47 14.12
CA TRP A 288 20.12 7.95 13.09
C TRP A 288 19.57 9.32 13.49
N ILE A 289 19.62 10.24 12.55
CA ILE A 289 19.18 11.62 12.77
C ILE A 289 18.25 12.07 11.65
N VAL A 290 17.33 12.94 12.01
CA VAL A 290 16.51 13.71 11.06
C VAL A 290 16.83 15.17 11.24
N CYS A 291 17.08 15.87 10.15
CA CYS A 291 17.38 17.29 10.13
C CYS A 291 16.42 18.04 9.20
N THR A 292 15.86 19.14 9.70
CA THR A 292 14.99 20.04 8.95
C THR A 292 15.76 21.28 8.53
N CYS A 293 15.52 21.75 7.31
CA CYS A 293 16.13 22.97 6.79
C CYS A 293 15.04 23.97 6.39
N THR A 294 15.24 25.25 6.71
CA THR A 294 14.45 26.38 6.21
C THR A 294 15.25 27.12 5.14
N GLU A 295 14.69 28.17 4.54
CA GLU A 295 15.42 28.99 3.56
C GLU A 295 16.62 29.75 4.17
N SER A 296 16.65 29.94 5.49
CA SER A 296 17.70 30.67 6.21
C SER A 296 18.65 29.80 7.03
N SER A 297 18.41 28.49 7.10
CA SER A 297 19.27 27.54 7.84
C SER A 297 20.39 26.97 6.95
N GLY A 298 21.31 26.22 7.53
CA GLY A 298 22.14 25.28 6.75
C GLY A 298 21.27 24.25 6.03
N SER A 299 21.76 23.70 4.93
CA SER A 299 21.06 22.69 4.12
C SER A 299 22.05 21.77 3.43
N LEU A 300 22.01 20.47 3.75
CA LEU A 300 22.80 19.46 3.04
C LEU A 300 22.27 19.25 1.61
N VAL A 301 20.96 19.39 1.45
CA VAL A 301 20.27 19.21 0.16
C VAL A 301 20.64 20.30 -0.84
N ASP A 302 20.84 21.53 -0.36
CA ASP A 302 21.22 22.67 -1.21
C ASP A 302 22.74 22.93 -1.24
N MET A 303 23.54 22.18 -0.46
CA MET A 303 24.92 22.55 -0.09
C MET A 303 25.00 24.02 0.33
N ARG A 304 24.46 24.30 1.51
CA ARG A 304 24.50 25.61 2.13
C ARG A 304 24.99 25.48 3.56
N GLU A 305 26.17 26.03 3.83
CA GLU A 305 26.69 26.13 5.20
C GLU A 305 25.72 26.88 6.12
N GLY A 306 25.68 26.46 7.39
CA GLY A 306 24.83 27.12 8.39
C GLY A 306 24.34 26.18 9.49
N TYR A 307 23.56 26.73 10.40
CA TYR A 307 22.98 25.96 11.51
C TYR A 307 21.90 25.01 11.02
N LEU A 308 21.87 23.81 11.59
CA LEU A 308 20.89 22.77 11.31
C LEU A 308 19.99 22.55 12.52
N GLN A 309 18.73 22.21 12.27
CA GLN A 309 17.82 21.72 13.29
C GLN A 309 17.69 20.21 13.15
N CYS A 310 18.38 19.47 14.02
CA CYS A 310 18.40 18.02 13.96
C CYS A 310 17.79 17.41 15.24
N ARG A 311 17.31 16.18 15.12
CA ARG A 311 16.88 15.34 16.23
C ARG A 311 17.35 13.90 16.03
N ASN A 312 17.69 13.25 17.14
CA ASN A 312 18.04 11.84 17.16
C ASN A 312 16.75 11.02 17.05
N ILE A 313 16.75 10.00 16.19
CA ILE A 313 15.61 9.08 16.03
C ILE A 313 15.95 7.64 16.40
N LYS A 314 17.24 7.31 16.54
CA LYS A 314 17.72 6.01 17.01
C LYS A 314 19.19 6.10 17.44
N ASN A 315 19.49 5.71 18.67
CA ASN A 315 20.86 5.45 19.10
C ASN A 315 21.29 4.08 18.55
N VAL A 316 22.35 4.06 17.74
CA VAL A 316 22.96 2.86 17.15
C VAL A 316 24.29 2.58 17.83
N ALA A 317 25.10 3.62 18.01
CA ALA A 317 26.32 3.53 18.79
C ALA A 317 25.95 3.57 20.28
N SER A 318 26.72 2.84 21.10
CA SER A 318 26.45 2.76 22.55
C SER A 318 27.02 3.93 23.34
N ARG A 319 27.65 4.91 22.68
CA ARG A 319 28.31 6.06 23.30
C ARG A 319 27.60 7.34 22.90
N CYS A 320 27.34 8.22 23.87
CA CYS A 320 26.73 9.54 23.70
C CYS A 320 25.30 9.51 23.11
N GLU A 321 24.33 9.20 23.96
CA GLU A 321 22.93 9.09 23.53
C GLU A 321 22.27 10.46 23.30
N GLY A 322 21.44 10.54 22.24
CA GLY A 322 20.56 11.69 21.99
C GLY A 322 21.27 12.95 21.49
N LEU A 323 22.59 12.92 21.29
CA LEU A 323 23.32 14.03 20.67
C LEU A 323 23.11 14.05 19.16
N VAL A 324 23.16 15.25 18.59
CA VAL A 324 22.96 15.50 17.15
C VAL A 324 23.89 16.62 16.67
N PRO A 325 24.26 16.65 15.38
CA PRO A 325 24.91 17.81 14.80
C PRO A 325 23.96 19.01 14.74
N ASP A 326 24.52 20.21 14.78
CA ASP A 326 23.78 21.47 14.78
C ASP A 326 24.28 22.45 13.72
N ARG A 327 25.26 22.06 12.90
CA ARG A 327 25.82 22.91 11.85
C ARG A 327 26.39 22.09 10.71
N LEU A 328 26.17 22.57 9.49
CA LEU A 328 26.83 22.11 8.27
C LEU A 328 27.98 23.05 7.92
N ILE A 329 29.13 22.48 7.60
CA ILE A 329 30.28 23.19 7.01
C ILE A 329 30.75 22.42 5.76
N GLU A 330 31.25 23.12 4.76
CA GLU A 330 31.78 22.55 3.51
C GLU A 330 33.31 22.54 3.48
N PHE A 331 33.95 23.46 4.19
CA PHE A 331 35.42 23.55 4.28
C PHE A 331 35.94 22.90 5.57
N THR A 332 36.26 21.61 5.48
CA THR A 332 36.93 20.88 6.57
C THR A 332 38.34 21.45 6.82
N ALA A 333 38.68 21.67 8.08
CA ALA A 333 40.04 22.01 8.49
C ALA A 333 40.98 20.81 8.21
N GLY A 334 41.99 20.99 7.34
CA GLY A 334 43.08 20.01 7.16
C GLY A 334 43.23 19.36 5.78
N ASN A 335 42.53 19.81 4.74
CA ASN A 335 42.69 19.25 3.39
C ASN A 335 43.90 19.88 2.64
N PRO A 336 44.74 19.13 1.90
CA PRO A 336 45.83 19.73 1.16
C PRO A 336 45.28 20.61 0.04
N ASN A 337 45.81 21.83 -0.05
CA ASN A 337 45.46 22.83 -1.06
C ASN A 337 44.14 23.59 -0.83
N GLY A 338 43.51 23.49 0.35
CA GLY A 338 42.33 24.31 0.69
C GLY A 338 41.07 24.00 -0.11
N LYS A 339 40.99 22.82 -0.72
CA LYS A 339 39.80 22.31 -1.44
C LYS A 339 38.88 21.57 -0.47
N THR A 340 37.61 21.34 -0.83
CA THR A 340 36.72 20.43 -0.08
C THR A 340 36.75 19.01 -0.68
N VAL A 341 36.62 17.99 0.19
CA VAL A 341 36.51 16.56 -0.18
C VAL A 341 35.13 15.98 0.17
N GLY A 342 34.26 16.79 0.76
CA GLY A 342 32.92 16.43 1.20
C GLY A 342 32.47 17.30 2.37
N PRO A 343 31.16 17.33 2.66
CA PRO A 343 30.61 18.13 3.75
C PRO A 343 30.81 17.48 5.12
N ASP A 344 30.79 18.32 6.15
CA ASP A 344 30.77 17.92 7.55
C ASP A 344 29.47 18.36 8.22
N LEU A 345 28.90 17.46 9.03
CA LEU A 345 27.91 17.79 10.03
C LEU A 345 28.63 17.79 11.38
N ILE A 346 28.67 18.96 12.03
CA ILE A 346 29.43 19.15 13.26
C ILE A 346 28.51 19.44 14.45
N ARG A 347 29.02 19.20 15.65
CA ARG A 347 28.46 19.74 16.90
C ARG A 347 29.21 21.00 17.29
N SER A 348 28.67 22.16 16.96
CA SER A 348 29.29 23.46 17.26
C SER A 348 29.58 23.64 18.76
N SER A 349 28.71 23.08 19.61
CA SER A 349 28.83 23.06 21.08
C SER A 349 29.90 22.10 21.64
N SER A 350 30.54 21.29 20.80
CA SER A 350 31.58 20.36 21.23
C SER A 350 32.81 21.10 21.80
N ASN A 351 33.42 20.51 22.83
CA ASN A 351 34.59 21.06 23.54
C ASN A 351 35.94 20.67 22.91
N THR A 352 35.93 19.84 21.88
CA THR A 352 37.11 19.44 21.13
C THR A 352 37.39 20.39 19.97
N ASN A 353 38.65 20.43 19.52
CA ASN A 353 39.04 21.25 18.36
C ASN A 353 38.41 20.75 17.06
N LEU A 354 38.33 19.42 16.90
CA LEU A 354 37.66 18.74 15.80
C LEU A 354 36.28 18.30 16.28
N LYS A 355 35.23 18.67 15.55
CA LYS A 355 33.83 18.66 16.04
C LYS A 355 32.91 17.80 15.18
N GLU A 356 33.48 17.01 14.30
CA GLU A 356 32.78 16.23 13.30
C GLU A 356 31.93 15.15 13.99
N TYR A 357 30.64 15.15 13.65
CA TYR A 357 29.67 14.11 13.99
C TYR A 357 29.51 13.16 12.82
N TYR A 358 29.27 13.72 11.62
CA TYR A 358 29.42 13.03 10.35
C TYR A 358 30.41 13.83 9.48
N TYR A 359 31.38 13.16 8.88
CA TYR A 359 32.23 13.74 7.84
C TYR A 359 32.28 12.81 6.64
N PHE A 360 31.79 13.30 5.51
CA PHE A 360 31.66 12.55 4.26
C PHE A 360 32.91 12.67 3.39
N ASP A 361 34.07 12.31 3.94
CA ASP A 361 35.37 12.37 3.25
C ASP A 361 35.43 11.43 2.04
N GLY A 362 35.51 11.99 0.84
CA GLY A 362 35.67 11.26 -0.41
C GLY A 362 37.12 11.13 -0.91
N ASN A 363 38.13 11.27 -0.05
CA ASN A 363 39.55 11.21 -0.42
C ASN A 363 40.28 10.05 0.28
N THR A 364 41.09 9.32 -0.49
CA THR A 364 41.86 8.14 -0.02
C THR A 364 43.36 8.41 0.15
N GLY A 365 43.78 9.67 0.10
CA GLY A 365 45.17 10.11 0.28
C GLY A 365 45.36 11.02 1.49
N THR A 366 44.29 11.55 2.10
CA THR A 366 44.33 12.59 3.13
C THR A 366 43.18 12.42 4.11
N ASN A 367 43.41 12.69 5.40
CA ASN A 367 42.38 12.63 6.45
C ASN A 367 41.62 11.29 6.51
N TRP A 368 40.36 11.30 6.93
CA TRP A 368 39.50 10.12 7.08
C TRP A 368 38.05 10.58 7.31
N PRO A 369 37.04 9.78 6.93
CA PRO A 369 35.64 10.06 7.25
C PRO A 369 35.37 9.90 8.74
N THR A 370 34.32 10.55 9.24
CA THR A 370 33.94 10.53 10.67
C THR A 370 32.48 10.14 10.85
N HIS A 371 32.23 9.26 11.81
CA HIS A 371 30.91 8.75 12.20
C HIS A 371 30.80 8.71 13.73
N ASP A 372 31.02 9.86 14.38
CA ASP A 372 31.13 9.98 15.84
C ASP A 372 29.82 10.49 16.47
N PRO A 373 29.05 9.66 17.21
CA PRO A 373 27.82 10.10 17.88
C PRO A 373 28.05 11.20 18.92
N CYS A 374 29.29 11.37 19.39
CA CYS A 374 29.63 12.42 20.35
C CYS A 374 29.90 13.77 19.69
N GLY A 375 30.13 13.82 18.36
CA GLY A 375 30.54 15.04 17.66
C GLY A 375 31.88 15.59 18.15
N THR A 376 32.83 14.69 18.42
CA THR A 376 34.18 15.01 18.94
C THR A 376 35.30 14.55 18.00
N ASN A 377 34.94 14.09 16.80
CA ASN A 377 35.82 13.45 15.84
C ASN A 377 36.63 12.27 16.43
N ASN A 378 36.03 11.51 17.34
CA ASN A 378 36.63 10.33 17.98
C ASN A 378 36.09 9.01 17.41
N LEU A 379 36.78 7.92 17.76
CA LEU A 379 36.39 6.56 17.36
C LEU A 379 35.26 6.00 18.25
N ASN A 380 34.11 6.67 18.27
CA ASN A 380 32.94 6.25 19.05
C ASN A 380 31.85 5.57 18.20
N GLN A 381 32.06 5.41 16.90
CA GLN A 381 31.20 4.59 16.06
C GLN A 381 31.15 3.14 16.56
N LEU A 382 30.06 2.45 16.26
CA LEU A 382 29.97 1.01 16.47
C LEU A 382 31.02 0.31 15.59
N THR A 383 31.74 -0.64 16.18
CA THR A 383 32.80 -1.43 15.53
C THR A 383 32.35 -2.86 15.28
N ASN A 384 33.10 -3.61 14.47
CA ASN A 384 32.81 -5.02 14.14
C ASN A 384 31.43 -5.23 13.49
N VAL A 385 30.95 -4.24 12.74
CA VAL A 385 29.67 -4.29 12.02
C VAL A 385 29.85 -4.98 10.67
N ALA A 386 28.95 -5.92 10.35
CA ALA A 386 28.91 -6.54 9.02
C ALA A 386 28.41 -5.52 7.98
N ASN A 387 29.14 -5.39 6.86
CA ASN A 387 28.84 -4.44 5.78
C ASN A 387 28.63 -3.00 6.31
N PRO A 388 29.67 -2.34 6.85
CA PRO A 388 29.55 -0.99 7.40
C PRO A 388 29.12 0.00 6.31
N HIS A 389 28.06 0.77 6.57
CA HIS A 389 27.49 1.70 5.60
C HIS A 389 26.69 2.84 6.25
N GLY A 390 26.31 3.80 5.43
CA GLY A 390 25.29 4.78 5.78
C GLY A 390 24.46 5.17 4.58
N ASN A 391 23.34 5.81 4.87
CA ASN A 391 22.30 6.14 3.93
C ASN A 391 21.78 7.55 4.20
N ILE A 392 21.52 8.31 3.14
CA ILE A 392 20.83 9.60 3.21
C ILE A 392 19.51 9.50 2.46
N TYR A 393 18.47 9.97 3.12
CA TYR A 393 17.11 10.03 2.61
C TYR A 393 16.62 11.47 2.59
N ILE A 394 15.72 11.78 1.66
CA ILE A 394 15.08 13.10 1.54
C ILE A 394 13.56 12.98 1.54
N ARG A 395 12.91 13.94 2.20
CA ARG A 395 11.45 14.11 2.26
C ARG A 395 11.07 15.60 2.14
N GLU A 396 9.88 15.83 1.57
CA GLU A 396 9.28 17.16 1.35
C GLU A 396 9.07 17.97 2.62
#